data_AF-A0A8B9S4A6-F1
#
_entry.id   AF-A0A8B9S4A6-F1
#
_cell.length_a   1.000
_cell.length_b   1.000
_cell.length_c   1.000
_cell.angle_alpha   90.00
_cell.angle_beta   90.00
_cell.angle_gamma   90.00
#
_symmetry.space_group_name_H-M   'P 1'
#
loop_
_entity.id
_entity.type
_entity.pdbx_description
1 polymer ?
#
loop_
_entity_poly.entity_id
_entity_poly.type
_entity_poly.pdbx_seq_one_letter_code
_entity_poly.pdbx_strand_id
1 'polypeptide(L)'
;MLADGELRSAELGEPQYLRQVRHILQHGHRKEDRTGTGTISVFGMQARYCLRDQFPLLTTKRVFWKGVLEELLWFIKVQYLDVSCPCLRYTCA
;
A
#
# COMPACT_ATOMS: atom_id res chain seq x y z
N MET A 1 24.20 -18.60 -20.24
CA MET A 1 24.04 -17.13 -20.14
C MET A 1 23.08 -16.61 -21.21
N LEU A 2 21.93 -17.25 -21.40
CA LEU A 2 20.85 -16.70 -22.21
C LEU A 2 19.54 -16.99 -21.48
N ALA A 3 18.66 -16.00 -21.47
CA ALA A 3 17.27 -15.98 -21.01
C ALA A 3 16.93 -15.39 -19.62
N ASP A 4 17.53 -14.25 -19.22
CA ASP A 4 16.98 -13.41 -18.13
C ASP A 4 16.07 -12.25 -18.62
N GLY A 5 15.71 -12.24 -19.91
CA GLY A 5 15.06 -11.09 -20.55
C GLY A 5 13.55 -11.18 -20.80
N GLU A 6 12.93 -12.38 -20.71
CA GLU A 6 11.59 -12.59 -21.29
C GLU A 6 10.66 -13.51 -20.48
N LEU A 7 10.88 -13.60 -19.17
CA LEU A 7 9.90 -14.11 -18.21
C LEU A 7 9.60 -12.93 -17.27
N ARG A 8 8.50 -12.18 -17.39
CA ARG A 8 7.25 -12.44 -16.63
C ARG A 8 6.25 -11.25 -16.71
N SER A 9 5.86 -10.78 -17.90
CA SER A 9 4.82 -9.74 -18.01
C SER A 9 3.50 -10.17 -17.34
N ALA A 10 3.21 -11.48 -17.33
CA ALA A 10 2.03 -12.06 -16.70
C ALA A 10 2.07 -12.13 -15.16
N GLU A 11 3.21 -11.86 -14.51
CA GLU A 11 3.31 -11.85 -13.04
C GLU A 11 3.46 -10.47 -12.40
N LEU A 12 3.61 -9.43 -13.22
CA LEU A 12 3.74 -8.05 -12.76
C LEU A 12 2.34 -7.42 -12.75
N GLY A 13 1.70 -7.34 -11.59
CA GLY A 13 0.37 -6.73 -11.45
C GLY A 13 -0.53 -7.42 -10.43
N GLU A 14 -1.84 -7.39 -10.69
CA GLU A 14 -2.87 -7.96 -9.80
C GLU A 14 -2.71 -9.46 -9.47
N PRO A 15 -2.28 -10.35 -10.39
CA PRO A 15 -2.07 -11.76 -10.06
C PRO A 15 -1.08 -12.00 -8.92
N GLN A 16 -0.10 -11.11 -8.75
CA GLN A 16 0.86 -11.17 -7.66
C GLN A 16 0.19 -10.95 -6.30
N TYR A 17 -0.69 -9.94 -6.20
CA TYR A 17 -1.48 -9.68 -5.00
C TYR A 17 -2.36 -10.87 -4.64
N LEU A 18 -3.09 -11.43 -5.62
CA LEU A 18 -3.96 -12.59 -5.38
C LEU A 18 -3.18 -13.83 -4.92
N ARG A 19 -1.99 -14.06 -5.47
CA ARG A 19 -1.10 -15.16 -5.04
C ARG A 19 -0.64 -14.97 -3.59
N GLN A 20 -0.28 -13.75 -3.21
CA GLN A 20 0.11 -13.42 -1.84
C GLN A 20 -1.05 -13.65 -0.86
N VAL A 21 -2.26 -13.21 -1.19
CA VAL A 21 -3.44 -13.45 -0.36
C VAL A 21 -3.70 -14.94 -0.19
N ARG A 22 -3.66 -15.73 -1.27
CA ARG A 22 -3.82 -17.19 -1.20
C ARG A 22 -2.75 -17.83 -0.32
N HIS A 23 -1.50 -17.39 -0.45
CA HIS A 23 -0.40 -17.88 0.36
C HIS A 23 -0.60 -17.59 1.85
N ILE A 24 -1.04 -16.39 2.22
CA ILE A 24 -1.38 -16.04 3.61
C ILE A 24 -2.48 -16.95 4.15
N LEU A 25 -3.52 -17.22 3.36
CA LEU A 25 -4.63 -18.07 3.80
C LEU A 25 -4.22 -19.53 4.02
N GLN A 26 -3.26 -20.04 3.23
CA GLN A 26 -2.83 -21.44 3.29
C GLN A 26 -1.72 -21.69 4.32
N HIS A 27 -0.76 -20.77 4.44
CA HIS A 27 0.47 -20.96 5.22
C HIS A 27 0.65 -19.93 6.34
N GLY A 28 -0.31 -19.03 6.53
CA GLY A 28 -0.21 -17.98 7.54
C GLY A 28 -0.48 -18.47 8.96
N HIS A 29 0.19 -17.83 9.92
CA HIS A 29 -0.03 -18.06 11.33
C HIS A 29 -1.07 -17.08 11.87
N ARG A 30 -1.98 -17.58 12.70
CA ARG A 30 -2.96 -16.76 13.40
C ARG A 30 -2.27 -16.02 14.55
N LYS A 31 -2.43 -14.70 14.57
CA LYS A 31 -1.89 -13.80 15.59
C LYS A 31 -3.02 -12.95 16.16
N GLU A 32 -3.00 -12.73 17.47
CA GLU A 32 -3.90 -11.77 18.11
C GLU A 32 -3.40 -10.34 17.88
N ASP A 33 -4.33 -9.45 17.56
CA ASP A 33 -4.08 -8.05 17.25
C ASP A 33 -4.77 -7.13 18.26
N ARG A 34 -4.34 -5.85 18.34
CA ARG A 34 -4.90 -4.81 19.25
C ARG A 34 -6.41 -4.66 19.13
N THR A 35 -6.96 -4.97 17.97
CA THR A 35 -8.40 -4.86 17.67
C THR A 35 -9.22 -6.06 18.16
N GLY A 36 -8.61 -7.13 18.65
CA GLY A 36 -9.29 -8.32 19.16
C GLY A 36 -9.99 -9.19 18.10
N THR A 37 -9.87 -8.84 16.81
CA THR A 37 -10.47 -9.60 15.69
C THR A 37 -9.64 -10.83 15.29
N GLY A 38 -8.33 -10.76 15.51
CA GLY A 38 -7.36 -11.80 15.12
C GLY A 38 -7.06 -11.78 13.63
N THR A 39 -5.77 -11.95 13.29
CA THR A 39 -5.27 -11.80 11.91
C THR A 39 -4.44 -13.02 11.51
N ILE A 40 -4.58 -13.48 10.26
CA ILE A 40 -3.69 -14.47 9.67
C ILE A 40 -2.56 -13.72 8.96
N SER A 41 -1.31 -14.03 9.31
CA SER A 41 -0.14 -13.28 8.82
C SER A 41 1.01 -14.20 8.41
N VAL A 42 1.75 -13.76 7.39
CA VAL A 42 3.02 -14.35 6.95
C VAL A 42 4.06 -13.24 6.94
N PHE A 43 5.29 -13.54 7.37
CA PHE A 43 6.37 -12.57 7.39
C PHE A 43 7.07 -12.47 6.03
N GLY A 44 7.41 -11.24 5.62
CA GLY A 44 8.35 -10.99 4.53
C GLY A 44 7.84 -11.33 3.12
N MET A 45 6.78 -10.66 2.66
CA MET A 45 6.34 -10.74 1.25
C MET A 45 6.74 -9.49 0.47
N GLN A 46 7.11 -9.67 -0.80
CA GLN A 46 7.45 -8.56 -1.71
C GLN A 46 6.52 -8.56 -2.94
N ALA A 47 6.02 -7.37 -3.29
CA ALA A 47 5.35 -7.10 -4.55
C ALA A 47 6.15 -6.09 -5.38
N ARG A 48 6.05 -6.15 -6.71
CA ARG A 48 6.66 -5.17 -7.63
C ARG A 48 5.65 -4.81 -8.71
N TYR A 49 5.47 -3.52 -8.96
CA TYR A 49 4.53 -3.01 -9.95
C TYR A 49 5.26 -2.08 -10.92
N CYS A 50 5.06 -2.27 -12.22
CA CYS A 50 5.56 -1.34 -13.24
C CYS A 50 4.57 -0.18 -13.39
N LEU A 51 4.99 1.04 -13.05
CA LEU A 51 4.15 2.25 -13.16
C LEU A 51 4.22 2.93 -14.53
N ARG A 52 5.09 2.46 -15.43
CA ARG A 52 5.25 3.06 -16.76
C ARG A 52 4.08 2.73 -17.68
N ASP A 53 3.59 1.49 -17.57
CA ASP A 53 2.58 0.97 -18.48
C ASP A 53 1.16 1.18 -17.93
N GLN A 54 0.95 0.95 -16.63
CA GLN A 54 -0.37 0.98 -16.01
C GLN A 54 -0.32 1.36 -14.52
N PHE A 55 -1.42 1.92 -14.01
CA PHE A 55 -1.59 2.15 -12.58
C PHE A 55 -2.15 0.87 -11.91
N PRO A 56 -1.53 0.36 -10.84
CA PRO A 56 -1.90 -0.91 -10.21
C PRO A 56 -3.14 -0.77 -9.32
N LEU A 57 -4.30 -0.52 -9.91
CA LEU A 57 -5.59 -0.56 -9.23
C LEU A 57 -6.16 -1.98 -9.31
N LEU A 58 -6.65 -2.51 -8.19
CA LEU A 58 -7.29 -3.82 -8.15
C LEU A 58 -8.58 -3.82 -8.98
N THR A 59 -8.74 -4.78 -9.88
CA THR A 59 -9.93 -4.92 -10.73
C THR A 59 -10.92 -5.95 -10.20
N THR A 60 -10.47 -6.92 -9.39
CA THR A 60 -11.30 -7.96 -8.75
C THR A 60 -12.36 -7.40 -7.80
N LYS A 61 -12.13 -6.22 -7.23
CA LYS A 61 -13.07 -5.52 -6.36
C LYS A 61 -13.11 -4.05 -6.73
N ARG A 62 -14.31 -3.45 -6.75
CA ARG A 62 -14.44 -2.00 -6.91
C ARG A 62 -13.81 -1.27 -5.72
N VAL A 63 -12.72 -0.56 -5.97
CA VAL A 63 -12.03 0.30 -5.01
C VAL A 63 -12.59 1.72 -5.10
N PHE A 64 -12.81 2.37 -3.97
CA PHE A 64 -13.27 3.75 -3.92
C PHE A 64 -12.12 4.73 -4.20
N TRP A 65 -11.91 5.07 -5.48
CA TRP A 65 -10.77 5.89 -5.92
C TRP A 65 -10.76 7.32 -5.36
N LYS A 66 -11.93 7.95 -5.23
CA LYS A 66 -12.03 9.34 -4.76
C LYS A 66 -11.43 9.54 -3.37
N GLY A 67 -11.76 8.66 -2.43
CA GLY A 67 -11.24 8.72 -1.06
C GLY A 67 -9.73 8.49 -1.01
N VAL A 68 -9.20 7.55 -1.80
CA VAL A 68 -7.74 7.31 -1.88
C VAL A 68 -7.00 8.55 -2.38
N LEU A 69 -7.55 9.25 -3.37
CA LEU A 69 -6.95 10.48 -3.90
C LEU A 69 -7.03 11.63 -2.90
N GLU A 70 -8.17 11.81 -2.22
CA GLU A 70 -8.35 12.84 -1.19
C GLU A 70 -7.39 12.64 -0.01
N GLU A 71 -7.22 11.40 0.46
CA GLU A 71 -6.24 11.02 1.50
C GLU A 71 -4.81 11.35 1.04
N LEU A 72 -4.46 11.02 -0.21
CA LEU A 72 -3.13 11.31 -0.77
C LEU A 72 -2.86 12.83 -0.85
N LEU A 73 -3.84 13.60 -1.35
CA LEU A 73 -3.74 15.06 -1.42
C LEU A 73 -3.68 15.68 -0.02
N TRP A 74 -4.37 15.11 0.95
CA TRP A 74 -4.29 15.52 2.34
C TRP A 74 -2.87 15.34 2.91
N PHE A 75 -2.21 14.20 2.69
CA PHE A 75 -0.80 14.00 3.08
C PHE A 75 0.14 15.05 2.47
N ILE A 76 -0.03 15.38 1.19
CA ILE A 76 0.80 16.38 0.50
C ILE A 76 0.52 17.79 1.05
N LYS A 77 -0.74 18.12 1.35
CA LYS A 77 -1.14 19.44 1.84
C LYS A 77 -0.64 19.73 3.27
N VAL A 78 -0.58 18.71 4.13
CA VAL A 78 -0.10 18.86 5.51
C VAL A 78 1.35 19.37 5.57
N GLN A 79 2.18 19.10 4.56
CA GLN A 79 3.56 19.62 4.45
C GLN A 79 3.64 21.15 4.26
N TYR A 80 2.60 21.80 3.74
CA TYR A 80 2.64 23.23 3.36
C TYR A 80 1.97 24.20 4.35
N LEU A 81 1.39 23.69 5.44
CA LEU A 81 0.73 24.54 6.46
C LEU A 81 1.50 24.66 7.78
N ASP A 82 2.75 24.21 7.84
CA ASP A 82 3.65 24.40 9.00
C ASP A 82 4.75 25.46 8.75
N VAL A 83 4.44 26.50 7.97
CA VAL A 83 5.31 27.71 7.86
C VAL A 83 4.53 29.02 8.06
N SER A 84 3.40 28.95 8.72
CA SER A 84 2.83 30.13 9.37
C SER A 84 2.44 29.75 10.77
N CYS A 85 3.45 29.57 11.62
CA CYS A 85 3.28 29.74 13.06
C CYS A 85 2.85 31.19 13.28
N PRO A 86 1.58 31.47 13.66
CA PRO A 86 1.16 32.76 14.15
C PRO A 86 1.55 32.90 15.64
N CYS A 87 2.24 31.90 16.19
CA CYS A 87 2.54 31.70 17.60
C CYS A 87 3.65 32.60 18.17
N LEU A 88 4.16 33.59 17.42
CA LEU A 88 4.98 34.66 18.01
C LEU A 88 4.12 35.77 18.59
N ARG A 89 3.16 35.44 19.48
CA ARG A 89 2.47 36.50 20.23
C ARG A 89 2.05 36.23 21.66
N TYR A 90 1.95 35.00 22.16
CA TYR A 90 1.65 34.81 23.58
C TYR A 90 2.40 33.61 24.16
N THR A 91 3.34 33.94 25.04
CA THR A 91 3.88 33.10 26.14
C THR A 91 4.57 31.80 25.75
N CYS A 92 5.88 31.89 25.49
CA CYS A 92 6.81 30.87 26.00
C CYS A 92 7.02 31.17 27.49
N ALA A 93 7.13 30.11 28.30
CA ALA A 93 7.37 30.14 29.74
C ALA A 93 8.54 31.05 30.15
#